data_AF-A0A8R1XMW8-F1
#
_entry.id   AF-A0A8R1XMW8-F1
#
_cell.length_a   1.000
_cell.length_b   1.000
_cell.length_c   1.000
_cell.angle_alpha   90.00
_cell.angle_beta   90.00
_cell.angle_gamma   90.00
#
_symmetry.space_group_name_H-M   'P 1'
#
loop_
_entity.id
_entity.type
_entity.pdbx_description
1 polymer ?
#
loop_
_entity_poly.entity_id
_entity_poly.type
_entity_poly.pdbx_seq_one_letter_code
_entity_poly.pdbx_strand_id
1 'polypeptide(L)'
;MRSPSIDLNTLSTELHKIAQAKTKLEDFTMKRNELLAELADFQQSKKFIEETQKTISDLNEEKDAHSEIIQQINMDKQELEKIMNSAKQEKRQMEESISQKYEEIFRLLEQTNELSRESGISEEDLISPSIIPPNKIAPNISSVGSLAAAAASTGVPPLLRHLKVNSIPAVVQRAMFNFDSILLQAAAPTMARPQTMPHVFPTCSSLPKVDHQSPPMKTCQSCFQQIHRNAPICPMCKSKSRSKNPKKPKRKMTE
;
A
#
# COMPACT_ATOMS: atom_id res chain seq x y z
N MET A 1 68.99 67.66 26.46
CA MET A 1 68.01 67.58 25.36
C MET A 1 66.65 67.98 25.93
N ARG A 2 66.20 69.21 25.68
CA ARG A 2 64.86 69.68 26.09
C ARG A 2 63.86 68.97 25.18
N SER A 3 62.95 68.17 25.73
CA SER A 3 61.85 67.58 24.95
C SER A 3 61.07 68.70 24.27
N PRO A 4 60.71 68.57 22.99
CA PRO A 4 59.90 69.56 22.30
C PRO A 4 58.57 69.73 23.04
N SER A 5 58.18 70.97 23.34
CA SER A 5 56.86 71.28 23.90
C SER A 5 55.81 71.01 22.83
N ILE A 6 55.12 69.88 22.94
CA ILE A 6 53.99 69.55 22.07
C ILE A 6 52.90 70.59 22.32
N ASP A 7 52.48 71.28 21.25
CA ASP A 7 51.36 72.22 21.32
C ASP A 7 50.06 71.46 21.65
N LEU A 8 49.28 72.00 22.59
CA LEU A 8 48.04 71.40 23.06
C LEU A 8 47.03 71.20 21.92
N ASN A 9 46.99 72.10 20.93
CA ASN A 9 46.13 71.96 19.76
C ASN A 9 46.52 70.76 18.90
N THR A 10 47.83 70.49 18.77
CA THR A 10 48.34 69.32 18.06
C THR A 10 47.91 68.05 18.79
N LEU A 11 48.09 67.99 20.11
CA LEU A 11 47.66 66.84 20.92
C LEU A 11 46.15 66.59 20.82
N SER A 12 45.33 67.65 20.90
CA SER A 12 43.87 67.57 20.75
C SER A 12 43.47 67.00 19.37
N THR A 13 44.13 67.46 18.31
CA THR A 13 43.88 66.97 16.94
C THR A 13 44.25 65.50 16.80
N GLU A 14 45.39 65.07 17.34
CA GLU A 14 45.81 63.67 17.31
C GLU A 14 44.87 62.78 18.14
N LEU A 15 44.43 63.23 19.32
CA LEU A 15 43.42 62.51 20.12
C LEU A 15 42.09 62.37 19.37
N HIS A 16 41.67 63.40 18.64
CA HIS A 16 40.46 63.34 17.81
C HIS A 16 40.59 62.34 16.66
N LYS A 17 41.75 62.30 15.97
CA LYS A 17 42.03 61.29 14.94
C LYS A 17 42.00 59.88 15.51
N ILE A 18 42.60 59.66 16.68
CA ILE A 18 42.60 58.36 17.36
C ILE A 18 41.16 57.96 17.73
N ALA A 19 40.35 58.88 18.26
CA ALA A 19 38.95 58.63 18.57
C ALA A 19 38.14 58.23 17.32
N GLN A 20 38.31 58.96 16.21
CA GLN A 20 37.67 58.62 14.94
C GLN A 20 38.13 57.25 14.41
N ALA A 21 39.42 56.95 14.47
CA ALA A 21 39.98 55.66 14.06
C ALA A 21 39.40 54.50 14.90
N LYS A 22 39.25 54.71 16.22
CA LYS A 22 38.62 53.74 17.12
C LYS A 22 37.16 53.46 16.72
N THR A 23 36.35 54.50 16.50
CA THR A 23 34.96 54.34 16.06
C THR A 23 34.89 53.58 14.72
N LYS A 24 35.76 53.91 13.75
CA LYS A 24 35.81 53.18 12.48
C LYS A 24 36.23 51.72 12.62
N LEU A 25 37.11 51.40 13.56
CA LEU A 25 37.48 50.02 13.86
C LEU A 25 36.33 49.23 14.50
N GLU A 26 35.54 49.87 15.36
CA GLU A 26 34.32 49.28 15.95
C GLU A 26 33.27 48.99 14.88
N ASP A 27 32.99 49.96 14.00
CA ASP A 27 32.08 49.78 12.84
C ASP A 27 32.55 48.64 11.92
N PHE A 28 33.84 48.60 11.60
CA PHE A 28 34.44 47.53 10.79
C PHE A 28 34.29 46.16 11.46
N THR A 29 34.56 46.08 12.76
CA THR A 29 34.45 44.83 13.52
C THR A 29 33.01 44.34 13.56
N MET A 30 32.04 45.25 13.72
CA MET A 30 30.62 44.93 13.66
C MET A 30 30.22 44.37 12.30
N LYS A 31 30.56 45.08 11.20
CA LYS A 31 30.25 44.64 9.83
C LYS A 31 30.93 43.32 9.46
N ARG A 32 32.16 43.09 9.92
CA ARG A 32 32.85 41.81 9.76
C ARG A 32 32.11 40.68 10.46
N ASN A 33 31.64 40.89 11.68
CA ASN A 33 30.92 39.87 12.43
C ASN A 33 29.55 39.56 11.81
N GLU A 34 28.83 40.58 11.32
CA GLU A 34 27.59 40.40 10.54
C GLU A 34 27.85 39.52 9.30
N LEU A 35 28.89 39.83 8.52
CA LEU A 35 29.25 39.03 7.34
C LEU A 35 29.60 37.57 7.68
N LEU A 36 30.33 37.34 8.78
CA LEU A 36 30.68 35.99 9.22
C LEU A 36 29.43 35.19 9.64
N ALA A 37 28.47 35.84 10.28
CA ALA A 37 27.19 35.20 10.64
C ALA A 37 26.37 34.86 9.39
N GLU A 38 26.23 35.80 8.45
CA GLU A 38 25.52 35.56 7.18
C GLU A 38 26.18 34.45 6.35
N LEU A 39 27.52 34.38 6.33
CA LEU A 39 28.26 33.32 5.64
C LEU A 39 28.00 31.94 6.28
N ALA A 40 27.90 31.87 7.60
CA ALA A 40 27.58 30.63 8.31
C ALA A 40 26.14 30.18 8.01
N ASP A 41 25.17 31.10 8.04
CA ASP A 41 23.76 30.81 7.69
C ASP A 41 23.62 30.38 6.23
N PHE A 42 24.37 31.00 5.32
CA PHE A 42 24.42 30.61 3.90
C PHE A 42 24.97 29.19 3.73
N GLN A 43 26.06 28.84 4.42
CA GLN A 43 26.63 27.50 4.37
C GLN A 43 25.67 26.44 4.91
N GLN A 44 24.97 26.74 6.02
CA GLN A 44 23.98 25.86 6.59
C GLN A 44 22.77 25.67 5.65
N SER A 45 22.31 26.74 5.03
CA SER A 45 21.22 26.70 4.04
C SER A 45 21.60 25.89 2.81
N LYS A 46 22.83 26.05 2.31
CA LYS A 46 23.37 25.27 1.20
C LYS A 46 23.37 23.78 1.52
N LYS A 47 23.89 23.39 2.67
CA LYS A 47 23.89 21.99 3.13
C LYS A 47 22.47 21.42 3.25
N PHE A 48 21.54 22.18 3.82
CA PHE A 48 20.15 21.77 3.93
C PHE A 48 19.48 21.55 2.55
N ILE A 49 19.78 22.40 1.57
CA ILE A 49 19.28 22.24 0.19
C ILE A 49 19.84 20.96 -0.43
N GLU A 50 21.14 20.69 -0.29
CA GLU A 50 21.79 19.48 -0.80
C GLU A 50 21.19 18.21 -0.19
N GLU A 51 20.97 18.19 1.13
CA GLU A 51 20.34 17.06 1.84
C GLU A 51 18.86 16.85 1.42
N THR A 52 18.14 17.94 1.19
CA THR A 52 16.75 17.89 0.71
C THR A 52 16.69 17.36 -0.72
N GLN A 53 17.61 17.80 -1.60
CA GLN A 53 17.72 17.30 -2.97
C GLN A 53 18.05 15.81 -3.01
N LYS A 54 18.97 15.35 -2.14
CA LYS A 54 19.28 13.93 -1.99
C LYS A 54 18.04 13.12 -1.58
N THR A 55 17.34 13.57 -0.54
CA THR A 55 16.10 12.91 -0.09
C THR A 55 15.04 12.83 -1.21
N ILE A 56 14.91 13.88 -2.03
CA ILE A 56 14.00 13.87 -3.19
C ILE A 56 14.44 12.83 -4.23
N SER A 57 15.73 12.67 -4.48
CA SER A 57 16.24 11.62 -5.38
C SER A 57 15.92 10.23 -4.85
N ASP A 58 16.28 9.96 -3.59
CA ASP A 58 16.07 8.68 -2.93
C ASP A 58 14.57 8.27 -2.95
N LEU A 59 13.66 9.22 -2.68
CA LEU A 59 12.20 8.98 -2.74
C LEU A 59 11.70 8.73 -4.16
N ASN A 60 12.28 9.35 -5.18
CA ASN A 60 11.91 9.10 -6.56
C ASN A 60 12.34 7.71 -7.01
N GLU A 61 13.53 7.27 -6.62
CA GLU A 61 14.03 5.91 -6.86
C GLU A 61 13.12 4.87 -6.19
N GLU A 62 12.73 5.08 -4.94
CA GLU A 62 11.78 4.20 -4.24
C GLU A 62 10.41 4.16 -4.94
N LYS A 63 9.89 5.32 -5.37
CA LYS A 63 8.63 5.43 -6.11
C LYS A 63 8.69 4.68 -7.45
N ASP A 64 9.81 4.76 -8.16
CA ASP A 64 10.02 4.05 -9.43
C ASP A 64 10.12 2.53 -9.22
N ALA A 65 10.86 2.09 -8.19
CA ALA A 65 10.94 0.68 -7.80
C ALA A 65 9.56 0.10 -7.41
N HIS A 66 8.75 0.86 -6.65
CA HIS A 66 7.37 0.48 -6.34
C HIS A 66 6.48 0.40 -7.58
N SER A 67 6.68 1.30 -8.57
CA SER A 67 5.95 1.25 -9.84
C SER A 67 6.24 -0.05 -10.59
N GLU A 68 7.50 -0.48 -10.63
CA GLU A 68 7.92 -1.75 -11.25
C GLU A 68 7.29 -2.97 -10.55
N ILE A 69 7.31 -3.01 -9.22
CA ILE A 69 6.67 -4.09 -8.45
C ILE A 69 5.17 -4.17 -8.75
N ILE A 70 4.47 -3.04 -8.83
CA ILE A 70 3.04 -3.00 -9.19
C ILE A 70 2.80 -3.52 -10.60
N GLN A 71 3.67 -3.19 -11.56
CA GLN A 71 3.59 -3.73 -12.92
C GLN A 71 3.74 -5.26 -12.92
N GLN A 72 4.70 -5.79 -12.18
CA GLN A 72 4.90 -7.24 -12.03
C GLN A 72 3.68 -7.93 -11.41
N ILE A 73 3.12 -7.39 -10.32
CA ILE A 73 1.90 -7.93 -9.69
C ILE A 73 0.73 -7.97 -10.69
N ASN A 74 0.59 -6.94 -11.52
CA ASN A 74 -0.46 -6.90 -12.53
C ASN A 74 -0.24 -7.93 -13.65
N MET A 75 1.01 -8.19 -14.05
CA MET A 75 1.35 -9.26 -14.99
C MET A 75 1.05 -10.64 -14.41
N ASP A 76 1.50 -10.89 -13.17
CA ASP A 76 1.26 -12.15 -12.45
C ASP A 76 -0.23 -12.42 -12.28
N LYS A 77 -1.01 -11.37 -11.95
CA LYS A 77 -2.47 -11.45 -11.87
C LYS A 77 -3.08 -11.92 -13.20
N GLN A 78 -2.69 -11.31 -14.32
CA GLN A 78 -3.21 -11.68 -15.64
C GLN A 78 -2.85 -13.13 -15.99
N GLU A 79 -1.64 -13.57 -15.64
CA GLU A 79 -1.20 -14.93 -15.90
C GLU A 79 -1.98 -15.95 -15.05
N LEU A 80 -2.17 -15.66 -13.75
CA LEU A 80 -3.00 -16.49 -12.88
C LEU A 80 -4.46 -16.55 -13.34
N GLU A 81 -5.00 -15.45 -13.87
CA GLU A 81 -6.35 -15.43 -14.46
C GLU A 81 -6.44 -16.35 -15.69
N LYS A 82 -5.41 -16.38 -16.56
CA LYS A 82 -5.35 -17.32 -17.69
C LYS A 82 -5.27 -18.77 -17.23
N ILE A 83 -4.38 -19.09 -16.29
CA ILE A 83 -4.22 -20.45 -15.74
C ILE A 83 -5.53 -20.92 -15.11
N MET A 84 -6.18 -20.06 -14.32
CA MET A 84 -7.47 -20.36 -13.69
C MET A 84 -8.57 -20.63 -14.73
N ASN A 85 -8.61 -19.85 -15.81
CA ASN A 85 -9.56 -20.06 -16.89
C ASN A 85 -9.28 -21.35 -17.67
N SER A 86 -8.02 -21.69 -17.92
CA SER A 86 -7.62 -22.97 -18.54
C SER A 86 -8.06 -24.15 -17.67
N ALA A 87 -7.73 -24.13 -16.38
CA ALA A 87 -8.09 -25.19 -15.44
C ALA A 87 -9.61 -25.37 -15.32
N LYS A 88 -10.38 -24.26 -15.32
CA LYS A 88 -11.85 -24.32 -15.35
C LYS A 88 -12.37 -24.94 -16.65
N GLN A 89 -11.73 -24.64 -17.79
CA GLN A 89 -12.12 -25.20 -19.08
C GLN A 89 -11.80 -26.69 -19.17
N GLU A 90 -10.60 -27.11 -18.76
CA GLU A 90 -10.20 -28.52 -18.66
C GLU A 90 -11.13 -29.30 -17.74
N LYS A 91 -11.47 -28.72 -16.58
CA LYS A 91 -12.47 -29.29 -15.68
C LYS A 91 -13.79 -29.52 -16.41
N ARG A 92 -14.35 -28.49 -17.08
CA ARG A 92 -15.62 -28.63 -17.81
C ARG A 92 -15.56 -29.71 -18.91
N GLN A 93 -14.48 -29.77 -19.67
CA GLN A 93 -14.27 -30.81 -20.67
C GLN A 93 -14.26 -32.21 -20.06
N MET A 94 -13.67 -32.36 -18.87
CA MET A 94 -13.67 -33.61 -18.13
C MET A 94 -15.08 -33.97 -17.63
N GLU A 95 -15.84 -33.01 -17.11
CA GLU A 95 -17.23 -33.20 -16.69
C GLU A 95 -18.12 -33.64 -17.88
N GLU A 96 -17.93 -33.02 -19.05
CA GLU A 96 -18.63 -33.38 -20.29
C GLU A 96 -18.26 -34.79 -20.76
N SER A 97 -16.96 -35.12 -20.81
CA SER A 97 -16.49 -36.45 -21.18
C SER A 97 -17.03 -37.54 -20.26
N ILE A 98 -17.11 -37.28 -18.95
CA ILE A 98 -17.68 -38.22 -17.99
C ILE A 98 -19.18 -38.39 -18.23
N SER A 99 -19.91 -37.29 -18.49
CA SER A 99 -21.35 -37.34 -18.77
C SER A 99 -21.65 -38.18 -20.03
N GLN A 100 -20.88 -38.01 -21.11
CA GLN A 100 -20.98 -38.82 -22.32
C GLN A 100 -20.73 -40.31 -22.04
N LYS A 101 -19.73 -40.65 -21.22
CA LYS A 101 -19.45 -42.04 -20.83
C LYS A 101 -20.60 -42.65 -20.02
N TYR A 102 -21.23 -41.87 -19.12
CA TYR A 102 -22.41 -42.33 -18.41
C TYR A 102 -23.55 -42.64 -19.37
N GLU A 103 -23.85 -41.74 -20.31
CA GLU A 103 -24.89 -41.95 -21.33
C GLU A 103 -24.62 -43.19 -22.19
N GLU A 104 -23.37 -43.38 -22.63
CA GLU A 104 -22.97 -44.56 -23.41
C GLU A 104 -23.13 -45.86 -22.62
N ILE A 105 -22.69 -45.89 -21.36
CA ILE A 105 -22.82 -47.06 -20.49
C ILE A 105 -24.29 -47.40 -20.25
N PHE A 106 -25.15 -46.40 -19.97
CA PHE A 106 -26.58 -46.64 -19.76
C PHE A 106 -27.27 -47.16 -21.03
N ARG A 107 -26.90 -46.63 -22.20
CA ARG A 107 -27.38 -47.14 -23.50
C ARG A 107 -26.95 -48.59 -23.73
N LEU A 108 -25.70 -48.93 -23.47
CA LEU A 108 -25.19 -50.30 -23.61
C LEU A 108 -25.83 -51.26 -22.61
N LEU A 109 -26.07 -50.81 -21.37
CA LEU A 109 -26.77 -51.56 -20.35
C LEU A 109 -28.19 -51.93 -20.81
N GLU A 110 -28.94 -50.95 -21.33
CA GLU A 110 -30.29 -51.16 -21.85
C GLU A 110 -30.30 -52.14 -23.03
N GLN A 111 -29.39 -51.96 -24.00
CA GLN A 111 -29.24 -52.87 -25.14
C GLN A 111 -28.88 -54.30 -24.72
N THR A 112 -28.00 -54.45 -23.72
CA THR A 112 -27.57 -55.78 -23.23
C THR A 112 -28.72 -56.48 -22.51
N ASN A 113 -29.47 -55.76 -21.68
CA ASN A 113 -30.63 -56.31 -20.99
C ASN A 113 -31.76 -56.69 -21.96
N GLU A 114 -31.96 -55.92 -23.04
CA GLU A 114 -32.92 -56.27 -24.09
C GLU A 114 -32.56 -57.57 -24.81
N LEU A 115 -31.31 -57.72 -25.26
CA LEU A 115 -30.83 -58.97 -25.89
C LEU A 115 -30.91 -60.17 -24.93
N SER A 116 -30.72 -59.93 -23.63
CA SER A 116 -30.83 -60.95 -22.59
C SER A 116 -32.27 -61.44 -22.45
N ARG A 117 -33.25 -60.51 -22.45
CA ARG A 117 -34.69 -60.83 -22.49
C ARG A 117 -35.06 -61.64 -23.73
N GLU A 118 -34.60 -61.22 -24.91
CA GLU A 118 -34.86 -61.93 -26.18
C GLU A 118 -34.29 -63.37 -26.18
N SER A 119 -33.22 -63.61 -25.40
CA SER A 119 -32.58 -64.91 -25.26
C SER A 119 -33.21 -65.81 -24.18
N GLY A 120 -34.25 -65.34 -23.47
CA GLY A 120 -34.95 -66.09 -22.43
C GLY A 120 -34.32 -66.01 -21.04
N ILE A 121 -33.44 -65.03 -20.79
CA ILE A 121 -32.90 -64.75 -19.45
C ILE A 121 -34.01 -64.12 -18.60
N SER A 122 -34.16 -64.59 -17.35
CA SER A 122 -35.18 -64.09 -16.43
C SER A 122 -34.89 -62.63 -16.01
N GLU A 123 -35.93 -61.86 -15.66
CA GLU A 123 -35.77 -60.46 -15.19
C GLU A 123 -34.85 -60.33 -13.96
N GLU A 124 -34.79 -61.36 -13.12
CA GLU A 124 -33.96 -61.38 -11.91
C GLU A 124 -32.45 -61.50 -12.22
N ASP A 125 -32.11 -62.04 -13.40
CA ASP A 125 -30.73 -62.25 -13.85
C ASP A 125 -30.20 -61.09 -14.74
N LEU A 126 -31.01 -60.05 -14.97
CA LEU A 126 -30.60 -58.88 -15.75
C LEU A 126 -29.58 -58.03 -15.01
N ILE A 127 -28.76 -57.29 -15.78
CA ILE A 127 -27.72 -56.43 -15.22
C ILE A 127 -28.40 -55.24 -14.53
N SER A 128 -28.25 -55.15 -13.21
CA SER A 128 -28.79 -54.06 -12.42
C SER A 128 -28.03 -52.75 -12.69
N PRO A 129 -28.72 -51.60 -12.87
CA PRO A 129 -28.09 -50.28 -12.96
C PRO A 129 -27.19 -49.90 -11.78
N SER A 130 -27.39 -50.56 -10.63
CA SER A 130 -26.60 -50.33 -9.40
C SER A 130 -25.11 -50.68 -9.54
N ILE A 131 -24.73 -51.44 -10.59
CA ILE A 131 -23.32 -51.73 -10.89
C ILE A 131 -22.54 -50.47 -11.33
N ILE A 132 -23.25 -49.44 -11.82
CA ILE A 132 -22.65 -48.20 -12.30
C ILE A 132 -22.47 -47.25 -11.09
N PRO A 133 -21.23 -46.81 -10.78
CA PRO A 133 -20.99 -45.88 -9.68
C PRO A 133 -21.79 -44.59 -9.85
N PRO A 134 -22.32 -43.99 -8.77
CA PRO A 134 -23.11 -42.76 -8.87
C PRO A 134 -22.26 -41.60 -9.39
N ASN A 135 -22.81 -40.83 -10.35
CA ASN A 135 -22.13 -39.65 -10.89
C ASN A 135 -22.10 -38.52 -9.83
N LYS A 136 -20.96 -38.35 -9.15
CA LYS A 136 -20.76 -37.30 -8.13
C LYS A 136 -20.39 -35.94 -8.72
N ILE A 137 -20.39 -35.80 -10.03
CA ILE A 137 -19.91 -34.61 -10.76
C ILE A 137 -21.06 -33.64 -11.06
N ALA A 138 -22.32 -34.06 -10.84
CA ALA A 138 -23.46 -33.16 -10.88
C ALA A 138 -23.32 -32.06 -9.80
N PRO A 139 -23.53 -30.79 -10.15
CA PRO A 139 -23.35 -29.68 -9.22
C PRO A 139 -24.41 -29.75 -8.12
N ASN A 140 -23.96 -29.72 -6.87
CA ASN A 140 -24.79 -29.42 -5.72
C ASN A 140 -25.27 -27.95 -5.82
N ILE A 141 -26.38 -27.71 -6.52
CA ILE A 141 -27.07 -26.40 -6.60
C ILE A 141 -27.95 -26.21 -5.35
N SER A 142 -27.42 -26.48 -4.16
CA SER A 142 -28.16 -26.36 -2.90
C SER A 142 -27.25 -26.01 -1.74
N SER A 143 -26.64 -24.82 -1.75
CA SER A 143 -26.27 -24.09 -0.52
C SER A 143 -25.66 -22.71 -0.81
N VAL A 144 -26.45 -21.76 -1.31
CA VAL A 144 -26.25 -20.33 -0.94
C VAL A 144 -27.61 -19.64 -0.98
N GLY A 145 -27.98 -19.03 0.14
CA GLY A 145 -29.34 -18.65 0.49
C GLY A 145 -30.00 -17.60 -0.40
N SER A 146 -31.32 -17.71 -0.41
CA SER A 146 -32.32 -16.64 -0.43
C SER A 146 -31.78 -15.22 -0.61
N LEU A 147 -32.02 -14.65 -1.79
CA LEU A 147 -32.55 -13.29 -1.93
C LEU A 147 -33.32 -13.26 -3.26
N ALA A 148 -34.64 -13.30 -3.13
CA ALA A 148 -35.61 -13.27 -4.20
C ALA A 148 -35.76 -11.86 -4.80
N ALA A 149 -36.21 -11.88 -6.06
CA ALA A 149 -37.03 -10.87 -6.74
C ALA A 149 -36.36 -9.51 -7.06
N ALA A 150 -36.12 -9.24 -8.34
CA ALA A 150 -37.16 -8.70 -9.25
C ALA A 150 -36.54 -8.07 -10.51
N ALA A 151 -37.24 -8.26 -11.63
CA ALA A 151 -37.25 -7.45 -12.85
C ALA A 151 -35.92 -7.37 -13.65
N ALA A 152 -35.74 -8.14 -14.73
CA ALA A 152 -36.40 -8.00 -16.03
C ALA A 152 -36.14 -6.65 -16.74
N SER A 153 -35.63 -6.79 -17.96
CA SER A 153 -35.74 -5.88 -19.11
C SER A 153 -34.70 -4.76 -19.28
N THR A 154 -33.90 -4.97 -20.35
CA THR A 154 -33.54 -4.00 -21.40
C THR A 154 -32.75 -2.74 -21.03
N GLY A 155 -31.55 -2.61 -21.62
CA GLY A 155 -30.94 -1.28 -21.83
C GLY A 155 -29.41 -1.30 -21.94
N VAL A 156 -28.93 -1.35 -23.18
CA VAL A 156 -27.56 -1.07 -23.67
C VAL A 156 -26.77 0.02 -22.91
N PRO A 157 -25.43 -0.15 -22.69
CA PRO A 157 -24.51 0.94 -22.34
C PRO A 157 -24.01 1.61 -23.65
N PRO A 158 -23.45 2.85 -23.67
CA PRO A 158 -22.06 3.09 -23.21
C PRO A 158 -21.74 4.55 -22.80
N LEU A 159 -20.43 4.79 -22.57
CA LEU A 159 -19.67 6.01 -22.91
C LEU A 159 -19.37 7.12 -21.86
N LEU A 160 -18.11 7.57 -21.95
CA LEU A 160 -17.47 8.84 -21.54
C LEU A 160 -16.84 8.87 -20.13
N ARG A 161 -15.51 8.73 -20.01
CA ARG A 161 -14.46 9.75 -20.22
C ARG A 161 -14.70 11.02 -19.40
N HIS A 162 -13.88 11.25 -18.37
CA HIS A 162 -13.27 12.56 -18.10
C HIS A 162 -12.18 12.45 -17.01
N LEU A 163 -10.94 12.23 -17.46
CA LEU A 163 -9.74 12.64 -16.74
C LEU A 163 -9.64 14.17 -16.85
N LYS A 164 -9.47 14.85 -15.72
CA LYS A 164 -9.05 16.25 -15.67
C LYS A 164 -7.98 16.39 -14.59
N VAL A 165 -6.73 16.31 -15.05
CA VAL A 165 -5.56 16.84 -14.38
C VAL A 165 -5.71 18.35 -14.39
N ASN A 166 -5.55 19.01 -13.24
CA ASN A 166 -4.91 20.33 -13.15
C ASN A 166 -4.69 20.78 -11.71
N SER A 167 -3.43 21.20 -11.48
CA SER A 167 -2.98 22.31 -10.64
C SER A 167 -2.89 22.15 -9.12
N ILE A 168 -1.63 22.12 -8.66
CA ILE A 168 -1.16 22.50 -7.32
C ILE A 168 -1.20 24.07 -7.24
N PRO A 169 -1.25 24.68 -6.04
CA PRO A 169 0.02 25.11 -5.44
C PRO A 169 0.11 24.87 -3.92
N ALA A 170 1.37 24.86 -3.49
CA ALA A 170 1.89 24.61 -2.16
C ALA A 170 1.31 25.50 -1.07
N VAL A 171 1.00 24.90 0.09
CA VAL A 171 1.10 25.55 1.40
C VAL A 171 1.83 24.59 2.34
N VAL A 172 2.99 25.07 2.77
CA VAL A 172 3.88 24.50 3.77
C VAL A 172 3.16 24.44 5.12
N GLN A 173 2.87 23.23 5.62
CA GLN A 173 2.55 23.03 7.03
C GLN A 173 3.36 21.85 7.60
N ARG A 174 4.49 22.28 8.16
CA ARG A 174 5.29 21.71 9.24
C ARG A 174 4.47 20.88 10.25
N ALA A 175 4.64 19.56 10.24
CA ALA A 175 4.34 18.63 11.34
C ALA A 175 5.18 17.36 11.13
N MET A 176 6.32 17.24 11.81
CA MET A 176 6.46 16.43 13.03
C MET A 176 6.06 14.95 12.80
N PHE A 177 6.94 14.17 12.17
CA PHE A 177 6.92 12.71 12.28
C PHE A 177 8.34 12.21 12.57
N ASN A 178 8.60 11.95 13.85
CA ASN A 178 9.64 11.04 14.31
C ASN A 178 9.23 9.62 13.93
N PHE A 179 10.04 8.93 13.11
CA PHE A 179 9.98 7.48 12.97
C PHE A 179 11.42 6.94 12.93
N ASP A 180 12.13 7.08 14.05
CA ASP A 180 13.32 6.30 14.34
C ASP A 180 12.92 5.20 15.33
N SER A 181 12.85 3.96 14.84
CA SER A 181 13.14 2.73 15.57
C SER A 181 12.49 1.57 14.84
N ILE A 182 13.30 0.85 14.05
CA ILE A 182 13.39 -0.61 14.05
C ILE A 182 14.28 -0.99 12.85
N LEU A 183 15.37 -1.70 13.17
CA LEU A 183 16.09 -2.62 12.28
C LEU A 183 17.23 -2.06 11.40
N LEU A 184 18.44 -1.91 11.98
CA LEU A 184 19.68 -2.48 11.40
C LEU A 184 20.86 -2.26 12.37
N GLN A 185 21.13 -3.24 13.24
CA GLN A 185 22.35 -3.29 14.05
C GLN A 185 22.83 -4.74 14.16
N ALA A 186 23.76 -5.13 13.29
CA ALA A 186 24.73 -6.22 13.42
C ALA A 186 25.48 -6.31 12.06
N ALA A 187 26.61 -5.61 11.89
CA ALA A 187 27.97 -6.03 12.21
C ALA A 187 28.53 -7.16 11.31
N ALA A 188 29.58 -6.82 10.57
CA ALA A 188 30.49 -7.70 9.83
C ALA A 188 31.92 -7.51 10.40
N PRO A 189 32.97 -8.24 9.98
CA PRO A 189 33.10 -9.67 9.62
C PRO A 189 34.30 -10.33 10.36
N THR A 190 34.53 -11.66 10.21
CA THR A 190 35.84 -12.30 9.86
C THR A 190 35.89 -13.82 10.13
N MET A 191 36.59 -14.51 9.21
CA MET A 191 37.20 -15.86 9.24
C MET A 191 36.38 -17.11 8.79
N ALA A 192 36.74 -17.56 7.57
CA ALA A 192 36.98 -18.95 7.09
C ALA A 192 35.82 -19.98 7.11
N ARG A 193 35.63 -20.90 6.14
CA ARG A 193 36.12 -21.28 4.80
C ARG A 193 35.12 -22.38 4.30
N PRO A 194 34.92 -22.63 2.99
CA PRO A 194 33.67 -23.19 2.43
C PRO A 194 33.77 -24.63 1.90
N GLN A 195 32.65 -25.36 1.77
CA GLN A 195 32.42 -26.41 0.75
C GLN A 195 30.91 -26.60 0.38
N THR A 196 30.61 -26.45 -0.92
CA THR A 196 29.71 -27.24 -1.81
C THR A 196 28.16 -27.33 -1.61
N MET A 197 27.43 -26.56 -2.44
CA MET A 197 26.23 -26.81 -3.33
C MET A 197 25.28 -28.04 -3.10
N PRO A 198 24.06 -28.08 -3.70
CA PRO A 198 22.99 -27.09 -3.82
C PRO A 198 21.54 -27.66 -3.58
N HIS A 199 20.54 -26.78 -3.54
CA HIS A 199 19.08 -27.01 -3.77
C HIS A 199 18.32 -28.13 -3.03
N VAL A 200 17.54 -27.79 -2.01
CA VAL A 200 16.21 -28.41 -1.74
C VAL A 200 15.30 -27.39 -1.02
N PHE A 201 14.14 -27.08 -1.60
CA PHE A 201 13.02 -26.42 -0.92
C PHE A 201 12.35 -27.41 0.06
N PRO A 202 11.96 -26.97 1.27
CA PRO A 202 10.86 -27.61 1.97
C PRO A 202 9.73 -26.60 2.22
N THR A 203 8.65 -26.79 1.47
CA THR A 203 7.29 -26.45 1.93
C THR A 203 7.04 -27.14 3.28
N CYS A 204 6.81 -26.37 4.34
CA CYS A 204 6.22 -26.90 5.56
C CYS A 204 5.20 -25.92 6.14
N SER A 205 3.96 -26.32 5.93
CA SER A 205 2.72 -25.90 6.55
C SER A 205 2.80 -25.86 8.08
N SER A 206 2.19 -24.81 8.66
CA SER A 206 1.59 -24.70 10.01
C SER A 206 2.06 -23.47 10.79
N LEU A 207 1.61 -22.28 10.36
CA LEU A 207 1.61 -21.09 11.20
C LEU A 207 0.23 -20.94 11.86
N PRO A 208 0.17 -20.64 13.17
CA PRO A 208 -1.08 -20.52 13.90
C PRO A 208 -1.92 -19.38 13.33
N LYS A 209 -3.22 -19.62 13.14
CA LYS A 209 -4.22 -18.61 12.78
C LYS A 209 -4.28 -17.57 13.90
N VAL A 210 -3.54 -16.48 13.74
CA VAL A 210 -3.80 -15.25 14.48
C VAL A 210 -4.99 -14.61 13.77
N ASP A 211 -6.17 -14.73 14.37
CA ASP A 211 -7.35 -13.99 13.94
C ASP A 211 -7.09 -12.49 14.16
N HIS A 212 -6.49 -11.85 13.16
CA HIS A 212 -6.47 -10.41 13.05
C HIS A 212 -7.89 -9.97 12.67
N GLN A 213 -8.75 -9.84 13.69
CA GLN A 213 -10.04 -9.20 13.54
C GLN A 213 -9.80 -7.78 13.03
N SER A 214 -10.12 -7.55 11.75
CA SER A 214 -9.95 -6.24 11.12
C SER A 214 -10.63 -5.18 11.99
N PRO A 215 -9.96 -4.06 12.31
CA PRO A 215 -10.51 -3.06 13.20
C PRO A 215 -11.88 -2.57 12.70
N PRO A 216 -12.87 -2.42 13.60
CA PRO A 216 -14.23 -2.07 13.21
C PRO A 216 -14.24 -0.76 12.40
N MET A 217 -14.91 -0.80 11.26
CA MET A 217 -15.04 0.34 10.35
C MET A 217 -16.34 1.11 10.60
N LYS A 218 -16.35 2.41 10.28
CA LYS A 218 -17.54 3.26 10.22
C LYS A 218 -17.60 3.97 8.88
N THR A 219 -18.79 4.32 8.42
CA THR A 219 -18.97 5.09 7.18
C THR A 219 -18.80 6.59 7.45
N CYS A 220 -18.03 7.29 6.61
CA CYS A 220 -17.95 8.75 6.64
C CYS A 220 -19.31 9.36 6.27
N GLN A 221 -19.83 10.28 7.08
CA GLN A 221 -21.10 10.97 6.77
C GLN A 221 -21.01 11.93 5.58
N SER A 222 -19.82 12.31 5.12
CA SER A 222 -19.64 13.27 4.02
C SER A 222 -19.41 12.61 2.67
N CYS A 223 -18.56 11.59 2.59
CA CYS A 223 -18.20 10.91 1.34
C CYS A 223 -18.60 9.43 1.27
N PHE A 224 -19.28 8.91 2.32
CA PHE A 224 -19.75 7.53 2.40
C PHE A 224 -18.67 6.43 2.29
N GLN A 225 -17.39 6.80 2.44
CA GLN A 225 -16.30 5.82 2.46
C GLN A 225 -16.10 5.20 3.83
N GLN A 226 -15.61 3.96 3.85
CA GLN A 226 -15.27 3.24 5.07
C GLN A 226 -14.01 3.86 5.71
N ILE A 227 -14.11 4.26 6.97
CA ILE A 227 -13.02 4.84 7.77
C ILE A 227 -12.92 4.10 9.11
N HIS A 228 -11.74 4.10 9.74
CA HIS A 228 -11.56 3.49 11.06
C HIS A 228 -12.56 4.07 12.09
N ARG A 229 -13.19 3.24 12.95
CA ARG A 229 -14.24 3.69 13.89
C ARG A 229 -13.79 4.86 14.78
N ASN A 230 -12.50 4.92 15.14
CA ASN A 230 -11.93 5.97 15.98
C ASN A 230 -11.26 7.12 15.21
N ALA A 231 -11.29 7.13 13.87
CA ALA A 231 -10.71 8.23 13.09
C ALA A 231 -11.49 9.54 13.32
N PRO A 232 -10.81 10.63 13.75
CA PRO A 232 -11.46 11.92 13.99
C PRO A 232 -11.80 12.66 12.68
N ILE A 233 -11.08 12.34 11.59
CA ILE A 233 -11.18 12.97 10.28
C ILE A 233 -11.20 11.88 9.21
N CYS A 234 -12.02 12.04 8.17
CA CYS A 234 -11.99 11.14 7.02
C CYS A 234 -10.71 11.34 6.21
N PRO A 235 -9.90 10.28 5.92
CA PRO A 235 -8.70 10.42 5.12
C PRO A 235 -9.00 10.85 3.67
N MET A 236 -10.17 10.45 3.15
CA MET A 236 -10.60 10.70 1.77
C MET A 236 -11.08 12.15 1.56
N CYS A 237 -11.99 12.66 2.40
CA CYS A 237 -12.62 13.97 2.19
C CYS A 237 -12.25 15.04 3.23
N LYS A 238 -11.42 14.70 4.22
CA LYS A 238 -10.98 15.59 5.32
C LYS A 238 -12.10 16.14 6.20
N SER A 239 -13.34 15.69 6.05
CA SER A 239 -14.46 16.10 6.90
C SER A 239 -14.34 15.50 8.31
N LYS A 240 -14.62 16.29 9.35
CA LYS A 240 -14.62 15.83 10.74
C LYS A 240 -15.75 14.80 10.95
N SER A 241 -15.41 13.66 11.53
CA SER A 241 -16.41 12.68 11.94
C SER A 241 -17.11 13.19 13.20
N ARG A 242 -18.38 13.56 13.10
CA ARG A 242 -19.19 13.87 14.29
C ARG A 242 -19.60 12.56 14.96
N SER A 243 -19.17 12.36 16.21
CA SER A 243 -19.64 11.22 17.00
C SER A 243 -21.15 11.37 17.26
N LYS A 244 -21.90 10.26 17.25
CA LYS A 244 -23.33 10.28 17.60
C LYS A 244 -23.60 10.58 19.08
N ASN A 245 -22.58 10.50 19.94
CA ASN A 245 -22.66 10.80 21.38
C ASN A 245 -21.76 11.98 21.75
N PRO A 246 -22.09 13.22 21.36
CA PRO A 246 -21.36 14.38 21.87
C PRO A 246 -21.46 14.40 23.40
N LYS A 247 -20.31 14.34 24.09
CA LYS A 247 -20.25 14.54 25.54
C LYS A 247 -20.90 15.89 25.85
N LYS A 248 -21.97 15.87 26.66
CA LYS A 248 -22.67 17.08 27.09
C LYS A 248 -21.66 18.09 27.64
N PRO A 249 -21.68 19.36 27.21
CA PRO A 249 -20.86 20.40 27.82
C PRO A 249 -21.17 20.44 29.32
N LYS A 250 -20.13 20.30 30.15
CA LYS A 250 -20.23 20.44 31.60
C LYS A 250 -20.58 21.92 31.87
N ARG A 251 -21.85 22.21 32.19
CA ARG A 251 -22.27 23.56 32.61
C ARG A 251 -21.44 23.93 33.85
N LYS A 252 -20.61 24.97 33.74
CA LYS A 252 -20.06 25.65 34.91
C LYS A 252 -21.23 26.42 35.55
N MET A 253 -21.57 26.02 36.77
CA MET A 253 -22.43 26.79 37.67
C MET A 253 -21.53 27.90 38.22
N THR A 254 -21.83 29.15 37.88
CA THR A 254 -21.19 30.32 38.49
C THR A 254 -22.30 31.06 39.22
N GLU A 255 -22.08 31.14 40.52
CA GLU A 255 -22.79 31.95 41.51
C GLU A 255 -22.86 33.43 41.12
#